data_AF-A0A024TA61-F1
#
_entry.id   AF-A0A024TA61-F1
#
_cell.length_a   1.000
_cell.length_b   1.000
_cell.length_c   1.000
_cell.angle_alpha   90.00
_cell.angle_beta   90.00
_cell.angle_gamma   90.00
#
_symmetry.space_group_name_H-M   'P 1'
#
loop_
_entity.id
_entity.type
_entity.pdbx_description
1 polymer ?
#
loop_
_entity_poly.entity_id
_entity_poly.type
_entity_poly.pdbx_seq_one_letter_code
_entity_poly.pdbx_strand_id
1 'polypeptide(L)'
;MSCALFTNPDLLATLKRNVTTTSERFLPTGIPPHVDLFKGIERNLAAIQTLPDLISDRLEGILDEHDVGSGNITRQYLETTLSNLVSQLHSSPNERVLSPPSTPGGQLYTWGGRLSKLPADFEFPAVDAATAWRLWWRGNVRSGHPPYRFIVPADLATTKQRKALSDWKFVMGHFERVSVGAGFALPTRPTDLEVSNMFEPVAGFLRSVYSCATGKRTRRITQLRLVSHIRVLRKHASTLSG
;
A
#
# COMPACT_ATOMS: atom_id res chain seq x y z
N MET A 1 23.11 -8.35 -12.29
CA MET A 1 24.22 -8.63 -11.37
C MET A 1 23.71 -9.60 -10.30
N SER A 2 24.06 -10.88 -10.42
CA SER A 2 23.64 -11.93 -9.47
C SER A 2 24.45 -11.78 -8.18
N CYS A 3 23.77 -11.73 -7.03
CA CYS A 3 24.42 -11.57 -5.74
C CYS A 3 25.14 -12.88 -5.38
N ALA A 4 26.46 -12.82 -5.11
CA ALA A 4 27.31 -13.97 -4.75
C ALA A 4 26.75 -14.82 -3.60
N LEU A 5 25.91 -14.20 -2.76
CA LEU A 5 25.16 -14.78 -1.65
C LEU A 5 24.29 -15.98 -2.05
N PHE A 6 23.73 -16.01 -3.27
CA PHE A 6 22.91 -17.11 -3.77
C PHE A 6 23.67 -18.09 -4.68
N THR A 7 24.96 -17.83 -4.93
CA THR A 7 25.80 -18.65 -5.81
C THR A 7 26.72 -19.58 -5.02
N ASN A 8 27.05 -19.23 -3.77
CA ASN A 8 27.88 -20.05 -2.89
C ASN A 8 27.01 -20.88 -1.90
N PRO A 9 26.97 -22.21 -2.04
CA PRO A 9 26.12 -23.08 -1.22
C PRO A 9 26.53 -23.12 0.27
N ASP A 10 27.82 -22.97 0.58
CA ASP A 10 28.34 -23.06 1.94
C ASP A 10 27.96 -21.82 2.77
N LEU A 11 28.03 -20.64 2.15
CA LEU A 11 27.58 -19.38 2.76
C LEU A 11 26.08 -19.39 3.03
N LEU A 12 25.29 -19.92 2.10
CA LEU A 12 23.84 -20.03 2.24
C LEU A 12 23.46 -21.02 3.35
N ALA A 13 24.15 -22.16 3.46
CA ALA A 13 23.95 -23.12 4.55
C ALA A 13 24.26 -22.50 5.92
N THR A 14 25.34 -21.72 6.00
CA THR A 14 25.74 -21.04 7.24
C THR A 14 24.71 -19.99 7.68
N LEU A 15 24.19 -19.19 6.73
CA LEU A 15 23.17 -18.18 7.01
C LEU A 15 21.81 -18.80 7.33
N LYS A 16 21.43 -19.90 6.66
CA LYS A 16 20.18 -20.62 6.91
C LYS A 16 20.05 -21.07 8.36
N ARG A 17 21.15 -21.47 8.99
CA ARG A 17 21.20 -21.84 10.42
C ARG A 17 20.87 -20.67 11.37
N ASN A 18 21.10 -19.44 10.93
CA ASN A 18 20.90 -18.23 11.72
C ASN A 18 19.54 -17.53 11.44
N VAL A 19 18.75 -18.03 10.49
CA VAL A 19 17.42 -17.49 10.17
C VAL A 19 16.37 -18.25 10.96
N THR A 20 15.83 -17.63 12.00
CA THR A 20 14.65 -18.12 12.70
C THR A 20 13.41 -17.62 11.98
N THR A 21 12.56 -18.56 11.53
CA THR A 21 11.32 -18.22 10.83
C THR A 21 10.16 -18.42 11.80
N THR A 22 9.34 -17.40 12.01
CA THR A 22 8.16 -17.45 12.87
C THR A 22 6.92 -18.00 12.16
N SER A 23 6.99 -18.18 10.84
CA SER A 23 5.90 -18.68 10.00
C SER A 23 6.33 -19.94 9.27
N GLU A 24 5.57 -21.02 9.42
CA GLU A 24 5.82 -22.27 8.70
C GLU A 24 5.52 -22.18 7.20
N ARG A 25 4.77 -21.16 6.77
CA ARG A 25 4.33 -20.99 5.37
C ARG A 25 5.34 -20.30 4.47
N PHE A 26 6.23 -19.47 5.00
CA PHE A 26 7.19 -18.71 4.19
C PHE A 26 8.60 -19.12 4.55
N LEU A 27 9.18 -20.01 3.73
CA LEU A 27 10.55 -20.46 3.90
C LEU A 27 11.52 -19.51 3.19
N PRO A 28 12.72 -19.29 3.74
CA PRO A 28 13.77 -18.53 3.08
C PRO A 28 14.35 -19.35 1.90
N THR A 29 13.67 -19.30 0.76
CA THR A 29 14.01 -20.04 -0.47
C THR A 29 14.87 -19.23 -1.44
N GLY A 30 15.06 -17.93 -1.17
CA GLY A 30 15.66 -16.98 -2.11
C GLY A 30 14.69 -16.47 -3.17
N ILE A 31 13.46 -16.99 -3.22
CA ILE A 31 12.39 -16.51 -4.08
C ILE A 31 11.66 -15.38 -3.34
N PRO A 32 11.39 -14.23 -3.97
CA PRO A 32 10.61 -13.17 -3.33
C PRO A 32 9.23 -13.68 -2.87
N PRO A 33 8.80 -13.38 -1.63
CA PRO A 33 7.60 -13.98 -1.02
C PRO A 33 6.29 -13.68 -1.78
N HIS A 34 6.26 -12.57 -2.53
CA HIS A 34 5.11 -12.22 -3.36
C HIS A 34 4.86 -13.22 -4.50
N VAL A 35 5.88 -13.92 -4.97
CA VAL A 35 5.75 -14.93 -6.04
C VAL A 35 5.01 -16.16 -5.51
N ASP A 36 5.33 -16.63 -4.31
CA ASP A 36 4.66 -17.78 -3.70
C ASP A 36 3.22 -17.46 -3.29
N LEU A 37 2.98 -16.22 -2.84
CA LEU A 37 1.63 -15.69 -2.65
C LEU A 37 0.83 -15.68 -3.94
N PHE A 38 1.42 -15.20 -5.04
CA PHE A 38 0.75 -15.14 -6.34
C PHE A 38 0.40 -16.55 -6.85
N LYS A 39 1.34 -17.50 -6.78
CA LYS A 39 1.09 -18.91 -7.08
C LYS A 39 0.00 -19.51 -6.20
N GLY A 40 -0.05 -19.12 -4.92
CA GLY A 40 -1.12 -19.54 -4.01
C GLY A 40 -2.50 -19.02 -4.45
N ILE A 41 -2.56 -17.76 -4.89
CA ILE A 41 -3.79 -17.16 -5.42
C ILE A 41 -4.22 -17.84 -6.72
N GLU A 42 -3.29 -18.13 -7.64
CA GLU A 42 -3.59 -18.85 -8.89
C GLU A 42 -4.16 -20.23 -8.63
N ARG A 43 -3.57 -21.00 -7.70
CA ARG A 43 -4.11 -22.31 -7.29
C ARG A 43 -5.51 -22.20 -6.71
N ASN A 44 -5.76 -21.19 -5.87
CA ASN A 44 -7.09 -20.97 -5.30
C ASN A 44 -8.10 -20.58 -6.39
N LEU A 45 -7.73 -19.73 -7.34
CA LEU A 45 -8.60 -19.35 -8.46
C LEU A 45 -8.93 -20.54 -9.34
N ALA A 46 -7.96 -21.39 -9.67
CA ALA A 46 -8.20 -22.61 -10.43
C ALA A 46 -9.16 -23.55 -9.68
N ALA A 47 -8.96 -23.74 -8.38
CA ALA A 47 -9.86 -24.56 -7.56
C ALA A 47 -11.28 -23.98 -7.51
N ILE A 48 -11.43 -22.66 -7.37
CA ILE A 48 -12.73 -21.98 -7.36
C ILE A 48 -13.44 -22.12 -8.72
N GLN A 49 -12.69 -22.06 -9.82
CA GLN A 49 -13.25 -22.24 -11.16
C GLN A 49 -13.76 -23.65 -11.41
N THR A 50 -13.16 -24.68 -10.78
CA THR A 50 -13.61 -26.07 -10.89
C THR A 50 -14.73 -26.45 -9.93
N LEU A 51 -15.07 -25.60 -8.96
CA LEU A 51 -16.12 -25.90 -7.98
C LEU A 51 -17.52 -26.12 -8.60
N PRO A 52 -17.99 -25.32 -9.57
CA PRO A 52 -19.31 -25.51 -10.16
C PRO A 52 -19.48 -26.89 -10.82
N ASP A 53 -18.45 -27.36 -11.51
CA ASP A 53 -18.48 -28.66 -12.20
C ASP A 53 -18.50 -29.80 -11.17
N LEU A 54 -17.64 -29.72 -10.13
CA LEU A 54 -17.62 -30.70 -9.04
C LEU A 54 -18.96 -30.77 -8.28
N ILE A 55 -19.62 -29.62 -8.07
CA ILE A 55 -20.93 -29.54 -7.44
C ILE A 55 -21.99 -30.17 -8.35
N SER A 56 -21.93 -29.92 -9.66
CA SER A 56 -22.86 -30.46 -10.64
C SER A 56 -22.74 -31.99 -10.74
N ASP A 57 -21.52 -32.52 -10.87
CA ASP A 57 -21.24 -33.97 -10.89
C ASP A 57 -21.74 -34.67 -9.62
N ARG A 58 -21.53 -34.03 -8.45
CA ARG A 58 -22.02 -34.55 -7.16
C ARG A 58 -23.54 -34.55 -7.08
N LEU A 59 -24.20 -33.50 -7.57
CA LEU A 59 -25.66 -33.41 -7.57
C LEU A 59 -26.27 -34.41 -8.55
N GLU A 60 -25.66 -34.62 -9.71
CA GLU A 60 -26.08 -35.63 -10.69
C GLU A 60 -26.00 -37.03 -10.09
N GLY A 61 -24.90 -37.37 -9.39
CA GLY A 61 -24.80 -38.65 -8.70
C GLY A 61 -25.84 -38.88 -7.60
N ILE A 62 -26.23 -37.84 -6.85
CA ILE A 62 -27.28 -37.93 -5.82
C ILE A 62 -28.67 -38.07 -6.45
N LEU A 63 -28.90 -37.42 -7.60
CA LEU A 63 -30.14 -37.52 -8.35
C LEU A 63 -30.27 -38.88 -9.05
N ASP A 64 -29.17 -39.46 -9.51
CA ASP A 64 -29.14 -40.82 -10.07
C ASP A 64 -29.32 -41.90 -9.01
N GLU A 65 -28.76 -41.70 -7.80
CA GLU A 65 -28.95 -42.59 -6.65
C GLU A 65 -30.40 -42.61 -6.15
N HIS A 66 -31.16 -41.54 -6.43
CA HIS A 66 -32.57 -41.40 -6.08
C HIS A 66 -33.44 -41.31 -7.34
N ASP A 67 -33.87 -42.47 -7.85
CA ASP A 67 -34.69 -42.63 -9.07
C ASP A 67 -35.67 -41.48 -9.34
N VAL A 68 -35.25 -40.59 -10.26
CA VAL A 68 -35.98 -39.42 -10.75
C VAL A 68 -37.35 -39.82 -11.33
N GLY A 69 -37.46 -41.07 -11.81
CA GLY A 69 -38.68 -41.61 -12.39
C GLY A 69 -39.81 -41.91 -11.40
N SER A 70 -39.53 -41.99 -10.09
CA SER A 70 -40.56 -42.38 -9.10
C SER A 70 -41.35 -41.21 -8.48
N GLY A 71 -41.05 -39.96 -8.84
CA GLY A 71 -41.81 -38.78 -8.38
C GLY A 71 -41.51 -38.33 -6.95
N ASN A 72 -40.48 -38.86 -6.30
CA ASN A 72 -40.12 -38.58 -4.91
C ASN A 72 -39.17 -37.38 -4.69
N ILE A 73 -38.70 -36.72 -5.76
CA ILE A 73 -37.83 -35.53 -5.62
C ILE A 73 -38.73 -34.31 -5.35
N THR A 74 -38.98 -34.05 -4.07
CA THR A 74 -39.67 -32.84 -3.62
C THR A 74 -38.70 -31.67 -3.53
N ARG A 75 -39.19 -30.45 -3.72
CA ARG A 75 -38.41 -29.22 -3.51
C ARG A 75 -37.74 -29.18 -2.13
N GLN A 76 -38.44 -29.68 -1.11
CA GLN A 76 -37.96 -29.73 0.27
C GLN A 76 -36.77 -30.68 0.43
N TYR A 77 -36.75 -31.81 -0.30
CA TYR A 77 -35.61 -32.72 -0.33
C TYR A 77 -34.37 -32.03 -0.92
N LEU A 78 -34.51 -31.34 -2.06
CA LEU A 78 -33.41 -30.58 -2.67
C LEU A 78 -32.87 -29.47 -1.74
N GLU A 79 -33.75 -28.67 -1.14
CA GLU A 79 -33.35 -27.59 -0.22
C GLU A 79 -32.64 -28.14 1.03
N THR A 80 -33.07 -29.30 1.54
CA THR A 80 -32.45 -29.96 2.69
C THR A 80 -31.07 -30.52 2.32
N THR A 81 -30.93 -31.18 1.15
CA THR A 81 -29.66 -31.73 0.68
C THR A 81 -28.64 -30.63 0.41
N LEU A 82 -29.04 -29.52 -0.22
CA LEU A 82 -28.17 -28.36 -0.42
C LEU A 82 -27.73 -27.73 0.91
N SER A 83 -28.66 -27.57 1.86
CA SER A 83 -28.35 -27.00 3.18
C SER A 83 -27.36 -27.87 3.95
N ASN A 84 -27.53 -29.19 3.91
CA ASN A 84 -26.62 -30.13 4.54
C ASN A 84 -25.22 -30.10 3.91
N LEU A 85 -25.13 -30.01 2.58
CA LEU A 85 -23.84 -29.89 1.88
C LEU A 85 -23.10 -28.58 2.23
N VAL A 86 -23.80 -27.45 2.23
CA VAL A 86 -23.23 -26.15 2.63
C VAL A 86 -22.75 -26.20 4.09
N SER A 87 -23.54 -26.82 4.97
CA SER A 87 -23.18 -27.00 6.38
C SER A 87 -21.93 -27.86 6.55
N GLN A 88 -21.79 -28.93 5.77
CA GLN A 88 -20.60 -29.79 5.77
C GLN A 88 -19.35 -29.06 5.25
N LEU A 89 -19.49 -28.19 4.24
CA LEU A 89 -18.39 -27.33 3.77
C LEU A 89 -17.95 -26.32 4.83
N HIS A 90 -18.87 -25.79 5.62
CA HIS A 90 -18.57 -24.87 6.73
C HIS A 90 -17.90 -25.59 7.92
N SER A 91 -18.14 -26.89 8.08
CA SER A 91 -17.56 -27.74 9.13
C SER A 91 -16.22 -28.37 8.77
N SER A 92 -15.75 -28.24 7.52
CA SER A 92 -14.34 -28.51 7.23
C SER A 92 -13.51 -27.61 8.15
N PRO A 93 -12.57 -28.16 8.95
CA PRO A 93 -11.67 -27.36 9.75
C PRO A 93 -10.70 -26.69 8.79
N ASN A 94 -11.19 -25.67 8.08
CA ASN A 94 -10.35 -24.60 7.64
C ASN A 94 -9.79 -24.05 8.94
N GLU A 95 -8.54 -24.41 9.25
CA GLU A 95 -7.77 -23.75 10.29
C GLU A 95 -7.97 -22.26 10.04
N ARG A 96 -8.86 -21.66 10.84
CA ARG A 96 -8.89 -20.22 11.01
C ARG A 96 -7.57 -19.94 11.67
N VAL A 97 -6.52 -19.84 10.85
CA VAL A 97 -5.28 -19.27 11.26
C VAL A 97 -5.67 -17.88 11.71
N LEU A 98 -5.78 -17.74 13.02
CA LEU A 98 -5.81 -16.47 13.71
C LEU A 98 -4.76 -15.65 13.01
N SER A 99 -5.23 -14.69 12.21
CA SER A 99 -4.33 -13.84 11.45
C SER A 99 -3.36 -13.29 12.49
N PRO A 100 -2.03 -13.46 12.31
CA PRO A 100 -1.08 -12.87 13.24
C PRO A 100 -1.47 -11.39 13.40
N PRO A 101 -1.32 -10.79 14.59
CA PRO A 101 -1.73 -9.42 14.84
C PRO A 101 -1.25 -8.60 13.67
N SER A 102 -2.21 -8.07 12.89
CA SER A 102 -1.95 -7.40 11.64
C SER A 102 -0.86 -6.39 11.93
N THR A 103 0.35 -6.67 11.45
CA THR A 103 1.40 -5.68 11.39
C THR A 103 0.75 -4.45 10.78
N PRO A 104 0.98 -3.21 11.26
CA PRO A 104 0.42 -2.00 10.66
C PRO A 104 1.03 -1.80 9.26
N GLY A 105 0.69 -2.69 8.35
CA GLY A 105 0.88 -2.64 6.92
C GLY A 105 -0.31 -1.87 6.39
N GLY A 106 -0.01 -0.80 5.66
CA GLY A 106 -0.99 0.15 5.15
C GLY A 106 -2.19 -0.56 4.54
N GLN A 107 -3.38 -0.10 4.91
CA GLN A 107 -4.63 -0.59 4.40
C GLN A 107 -4.60 -0.49 2.86
N LEU A 108 -4.77 -1.62 2.18
CA LEU A 108 -4.88 -1.67 0.73
C LEU A 108 -6.36 -1.56 0.34
N TYR A 109 -6.61 -0.79 -0.70
CA TYR A 109 -7.93 -0.53 -1.25
C TYR A 109 -8.04 -1.14 -2.64
N THR A 110 -9.24 -1.51 -3.07
CA THR A 110 -9.52 -1.97 -4.42
C THR A 110 -10.48 -1.01 -5.09
N TRP A 111 -10.07 -0.41 -6.21
CA TRP A 111 -10.94 0.37 -7.07
C TRP A 111 -10.39 0.35 -8.51
N GLY A 112 -11.29 0.42 -9.49
CA GLY A 112 -10.91 0.32 -10.92
C GLY A 112 -10.22 -1.00 -11.29
N GLY A 113 -10.53 -2.10 -10.59
CA GLY A 113 -9.90 -3.42 -10.81
C GLY A 113 -8.43 -3.53 -10.36
N ARG A 114 -7.91 -2.54 -9.63
CA ARG A 114 -6.50 -2.49 -9.19
C ARG A 114 -6.42 -2.35 -7.66
N LEU A 115 -5.35 -2.93 -7.09
CA LEU A 115 -4.94 -2.65 -5.71
C LEU A 115 -4.29 -1.26 -5.63
N SER A 116 -4.84 -0.41 -4.77
CA SER A 116 -4.38 0.95 -4.50
C SER A 116 -3.99 1.12 -3.03
N LYS A 117 -3.05 2.03 -2.76
CA LYS A 117 -2.61 2.36 -1.39
C LYS A 117 -3.51 3.40 -0.71
N LEU A 118 -4.48 3.95 -1.43
CA LEU A 118 -5.36 5.01 -0.96
C LEU A 118 -6.81 4.75 -1.37
N PRO A 119 -7.79 5.22 -0.56
CA PRO A 119 -9.20 5.22 -0.93
C PRO A 119 -9.47 5.98 -2.23
N ALA A 120 -10.55 5.64 -2.93
CA ALA A 120 -10.92 6.32 -4.19
C ALA A 120 -11.28 7.80 -3.96
N ASP A 121 -11.89 8.10 -2.81
CA ASP A 121 -12.34 9.41 -2.35
C ASP A 121 -11.24 10.23 -1.64
N PHE A 122 -9.99 9.76 -1.64
CA PHE A 122 -8.88 10.44 -0.98
C PHE A 122 -8.69 11.88 -1.48
N GLU A 123 -8.65 12.85 -0.56
CA GLU A 123 -8.25 14.22 -0.89
C GLU A 123 -6.94 14.60 -0.19
N PHE A 124 -6.08 15.29 -0.93
CA PHE A 124 -4.85 15.84 -0.36
C PHE A 124 -5.20 16.95 0.66
N PRO A 125 -4.66 16.87 1.89
CA PRO A 125 -5.03 17.81 2.94
C PRO A 125 -4.47 19.20 2.63
N ALA A 126 -5.28 20.23 2.86
CA ALA A 126 -4.90 21.64 2.70
C ALA A 126 -4.09 22.16 3.90
N VAL A 127 -2.94 21.54 4.16
CA VAL A 127 -2.09 21.80 5.33
C VAL A 127 -0.94 22.76 5.02
N ASP A 128 -0.30 23.21 6.09
CA ASP A 128 0.88 24.05 6.05
C ASP A 128 2.15 23.28 5.61
N ALA A 129 3.22 24.01 5.28
CA ALA A 129 4.43 23.39 4.72
C ALA A 129 5.08 22.38 5.69
N ALA A 130 5.07 22.67 6.99
CA ALA A 130 5.64 21.80 8.01
C ALA A 130 4.85 20.49 8.18
N THR A 131 3.51 20.56 8.25
CA THR A 131 2.68 19.35 8.33
C THR A 131 2.71 18.56 7.03
N ALA A 132 2.74 19.24 5.88
CA ALA A 132 2.90 18.59 4.60
C ALA A 132 4.24 17.83 4.52
N TRP A 133 5.33 18.41 5.01
CA TRP A 133 6.63 17.75 5.10
C TRP A 133 6.57 16.51 6.01
N ARG A 134 5.86 16.59 7.14
CA ARG A 134 5.63 15.43 8.01
C ARG A 134 4.88 14.31 7.29
N LEU A 135 3.79 14.64 6.59
CA LEU A 135 3.00 13.67 5.81
C LEU A 135 3.81 13.06 4.66
N TRP A 136 4.74 13.81 4.07
CA TRP A 136 5.65 13.32 3.04
C TRP A 136 6.50 12.14 3.52
N TRP A 137 7.05 12.25 4.74
CA TRP A 137 7.96 11.25 5.31
C TRP A 137 7.26 10.13 6.09
N ARG A 138 6.22 10.47 6.86
CA ARG A 138 5.56 9.59 7.83
C ARG A 138 4.17 9.11 7.40
N GLY A 139 3.54 9.79 6.45
CA GLY A 139 2.16 9.53 6.06
C GLY A 139 1.18 9.93 7.16
N ASN A 140 -0.04 9.40 7.10
CA ASN A 140 -1.04 9.61 8.13
C ASN A 140 -1.42 8.27 8.77
N VAL A 141 -0.78 7.96 9.89
CA VAL A 141 -0.99 6.71 10.64
C VAL A 141 -2.45 6.55 11.06
N ARG A 142 -3.14 7.64 11.44
CA ARG A 142 -4.54 7.58 11.91
C ARG A 142 -5.50 7.14 10.83
N SER A 143 -5.20 7.46 9.57
CA SER A 143 -6.01 7.10 8.41
C SER A 143 -5.41 5.94 7.62
N GLY A 144 -4.34 5.30 8.13
CA GLY A 144 -3.64 4.22 7.44
C GLY A 144 -2.92 4.65 6.15
N HIS A 145 -2.77 5.95 5.89
CA HIS A 145 -2.17 6.44 4.65
C HIS A 145 -0.65 6.27 4.68
N PRO A 146 -0.04 5.73 3.61
CA PRO A 146 1.41 5.61 3.53
C PRO A 146 2.09 6.99 3.49
N PRO A 147 3.41 7.08 3.73
CA PRO A 147 4.19 8.27 3.40
C PRO A 147 3.93 8.75 1.98
N TYR A 148 3.64 10.04 1.82
CA TYR A 148 3.13 10.55 0.53
C TYR A 148 4.14 10.44 -0.61
N ARG A 149 5.43 10.32 -0.30
CA ARG A 149 6.49 10.03 -1.29
C ARG A 149 6.31 8.72 -2.05
N PHE A 150 5.63 7.73 -1.44
CA PHE A 150 5.38 6.43 -2.06
C PHE A 150 4.08 6.37 -2.85
N ILE A 151 3.31 7.47 -2.89
CA ILE A 151 2.10 7.56 -3.70
C ILE A 151 2.49 7.72 -5.18
N VAL A 152 1.93 6.85 -6.01
CA VAL A 152 2.10 6.87 -7.47
C VAL A 152 0.81 7.39 -8.10
N PRO A 153 0.84 8.04 -9.28
CA PRO A 153 -0.38 8.50 -9.95
C PRO A 153 -1.45 7.43 -10.15
N ALA A 154 -1.04 6.16 -10.30
CA ALA A 154 -1.94 5.02 -10.42
C ALA A 154 -2.70 4.69 -9.11
N ASP A 155 -2.24 5.21 -7.97
CA ASP A 155 -2.89 5.06 -6.66
C ASP A 155 -3.94 6.14 -6.41
N LEU A 156 -4.31 6.93 -7.44
CA LEU A 156 -5.26 8.04 -7.36
C LEU A 156 -6.34 7.93 -8.46
N ALA A 157 -7.61 7.95 -8.05
CA ALA A 157 -8.74 7.73 -8.94
C ALA A 157 -8.96 8.90 -9.92
N THR A 158 -8.77 10.14 -9.47
CA THR A 158 -9.14 11.33 -10.24
C THR A 158 -7.94 12.11 -10.80
N THR A 159 -8.14 12.80 -11.92
CA THR A 159 -7.14 13.71 -12.49
C THR A 159 -6.81 14.87 -11.55
N LYS A 160 -7.78 15.35 -10.75
CA LYS A 160 -7.60 16.37 -9.71
C LYS A 160 -6.59 15.90 -8.65
N GLN A 161 -6.75 14.68 -8.13
CA GLN A 161 -5.81 14.07 -7.19
C GLN A 161 -4.41 13.94 -7.82
N ARG A 162 -4.32 13.45 -9.06
CA ARG A 162 -3.02 13.31 -9.75
C ARG A 162 -2.30 14.65 -9.92
N LYS A 163 -3.02 15.72 -10.28
CA LYS A 163 -2.47 17.08 -10.33
C LYS A 163 -1.95 17.53 -8.96
N ALA A 164 -2.73 17.31 -7.90
CA ALA A 164 -2.31 17.63 -6.54
C ALA A 164 -1.05 16.87 -6.13
N LEU A 165 -0.91 15.59 -6.50
CA LEU A 165 0.32 14.82 -6.27
C LEU A 165 1.52 15.43 -7.01
N SER A 166 1.35 15.83 -8.27
CA SER A 166 2.42 16.50 -9.03
C SER A 166 2.87 17.80 -8.36
N ASP A 167 1.91 18.59 -7.88
CA ASP A 167 2.15 19.82 -7.14
C ASP A 167 2.89 19.56 -5.82
N TRP A 168 2.49 18.54 -5.06
CA TRP A 168 3.20 18.10 -3.86
C TRP A 168 4.62 17.61 -4.17
N LYS A 169 4.80 16.75 -5.18
CA LYS A 169 6.12 16.25 -5.60
C LYS A 169 7.06 17.38 -5.99
N PHE A 170 6.56 18.39 -6.67
CA PHE A 170 7.35 19.56 -7.05
C PHE A 170 7.86 20.33 -5.83
N VAL A 171 6.97 20.64 -4.87
CA VAL A 171 7.36 21.40 -3.66
C VAL A 171 8.30 20.57 -2.78
N MET A 172 7.96 19.31 -2.52
CA MET A 172 8.75 18.43 -1.66
C MET A 172 10.11 18.12 -2.26
N GLY A 173 10.22 17.90 -3.57
CA GLY A 173 11.51 17.74 -4.23
C GLY A 173 12.39 18.99 -4.22
N HIS A 174 11.80 20.18 -4.00
CA HIS A 174 12.59 21.39 -3.74
C HIS A 174 13.06 21.43 -2.29
N PHE A 175 12.19 21.09 -1.34
CA PHE A 175 12.53 21.03 0.08
C PHE A 175 13.64 19.99 0.35
N GLU A 176 13.54 18.80 -0.24
CA GLU A 176 14.58 17.77 -0.18
C GLU A 176 15.94 18.30 -0.65
N ARG A 177 15.98 19.04 -1.76
CA ARG A 177 17.22 19.66 -2.26
C ARG A 177 17.78 20.70 -1.31
N VAL A 178 16.93 21.51 -0.67
CA VAL A 178 17.35 22.49 0.34
C VAL A 178 17.93 21.78 1.57
N SER A 179 17.26 20.74 2.08
CA SER A 179 17.75 19.95 3.22
C SER A 179 19.09 19.26 2.91
N VAL A 180 19.22 18.65 1.72
CA VAL A 180 20.47 18.02 1.27
C VAL A 180 21.58 19.06 1.10
N GLY A 181 21.28 20.22 0.52
CA GLY A 181 22.23 21.32 0.38
C GLY A 181 22.71 21.89 1.72
N ALA A 182 21.92 21.76 2.78
CA ALA A 182 22.29 22.10 4.16
C ALA A 182 23.05 20.97 4.88
N GLY A 183 23.36 19.86 4.21
CA GLY A 183 24.16 18.76 4.76
C GLY A 183 23.36 17.64 5.44
N PHE A 184 22.02 17.64 5.36
CA PHE A 184 21.22 16.56 5.92
C PHE A 184 21.17 15.35 4.99
N ALA A 185 21.45 14.16 5.53
CA ALA A 185 21.13 12.90 4.86
C ALA A 185 19.61 12.67 4.91
N LEU A 186 19.03 12.15 3.82
CA LEU A 186 17.61 11.80 3.73
C LEU A 186 17.43 10.30 4.03
N PRO A 187 17.15 9.88 5.28
CA PRO A 187 17.01 8.48 5.63
C PRO A 187 15.75 7.86 5.02
N THR A 188 15.76 6.55 4.81
CA THR A 188 14.62 5.82 4.25
C THR A 188 13.38 5.90 5.15
N ARG A 189 13.55 5.87 6.47
CA ARG A 189 12.46 5.97 7.46
C ARG A 189 12.87 6.87 8.64
N PRO A 190 12.76 8.19 8.49
CA PRO A 190 13.15 9.12 9.55
C PRO A 190 12.22 9.03 10.77
N THR A 191 12.78 9.33 11.94
CA THR A 191 12.01 9.62 13.16
C THR A 191 11.32 10.98 13.08
N ASP A 192 10.30 11.23 13.91
CA ASP A 192 9.59 12.53 13.89
C ASP A 192 10.50 13.72 14.24
N LEU A 193 11.51 13.47 15.08
CA LEU A 193 12.55 14.46 15.41
C LEU A 193 13.44 14.75 14.19
N GLU A 194 13.91 13.71 13.49
CA GLU A 194 14.70 13.87 12.26
C GLU A 194 13.91 14.62 11.17
N VAL A 195 12.64 14.28 10.97
CA VAL A 195 11.78 15.00 10.01
C VAL A 195 11.70 16.48 10.33
N SER A 196 11.58 16.82 11.62
CA SER A 196 11.52 18.21 12.08
C SER A 196 12.86 18.92 11.89
N ASN A 197 13.98 18.27 12.19
CA ASN A 197 15.32 18.81 11.99
C ASN A 197 15.63 19.06 10.49
N MET A 198 15.26 18.13 9.62
CA MET A 198 15.41 18.29 8.17
C MET A 198 14.57 19.45 7.60
N PHE A 199 13.53 19.87 8.30
CA PHE A 199 12.68 20.99 7.90
C PHE A 199 13.24 22.36 8.30
N GLU A 200 14.17 22.45 9.25
CA GLU A 200 14.73 23.75 9.68
C GLU A 200 15.37 24.53 8.50
N PRO A 201 16.29 23.93 7.72
CA PRO A 201 16.86 24.62 6.54
C PRO A 201 15.80 25.05 5.53
N VAL A 202 14.75 24.25 5.38
CA VAL A 202 13.60 24.54 4.51
C VAL A 202 12.82 25.74 5.05
N ALA A 203 12.57 25.80 6.36
CA ALA A 203 11.89 26.92 6.98
C ALA A 203 12.70 28.22 6.85
N GLY A 204 14.02 28.15 6.99
CA GLY A 204 14.95 29.26 6.72
C GLY A 204 14.89 29.73 5.28
N PHE A 205 14.94 28.80 4.31
CA PHE A 205 14.79 29.09 2.89
C PHE A 205 13.44 29.74 2.57
N LEU A 206 12.34 29.18 3.06
CA LEU A 206 11.01 29.75 2.89
C LEU A 206 10.93 31.16 3.47
N ARG A 207 11.55 31.42 4.63
CA ARG A 207 11.62 32.77 5.19
C ARG A 207 12.35 33.74 4.25
N SER A 208 13.50 33.32 3.71
CA SER A 208 14.32 34.11 2.77
C SER A 208 13.56 34.47 1.49
N VAL A 209 12.96 33.47 0.83
CA VAL A 209 12.24 33.65 -0.43
C VAL A 209 11.03 34.57 -0.26
N TYR A 210 10.32 34.47 0.86
CA TYR A 210 9.15 35.31 1.13
C TYR A 210 9.51 36.70 1.69
N SER A 211 10.64 36.85 2.38
CA SER A 211 11.14 38.18 2.76
C SER A 211 11.52 39.04 1.56
N CYS A 212 11.99 38.42 0.47
CA CYS A 212 12.26 39.11 -0.79
C CYS A 212 10.97 39.46 -1.58
N ALA A 213 9.85 38.79 -1.27
CA ALA A 213 8.60 38.91 -2.03
C ALA A 213 7.59 39.93 -1.47
N THR A 214 7.64 40.31 -0.18
CA THR A 214 6.64 41.21 0.41
C THR A 214 7.20 42.13 1.49
N GLY A 215 7.31 43.43 1.21
CA GLY A 215 7.78 44.45 2.16
C GLY A 215 6.83 44.83 3.31
N LYS A 216 5.67 44.18 3.50
CA LYS A 216 4.66 44.66 4.48
C LYS A 216 3.83 43.61 5.26
N ARG A 217 4.06 42.29 5.16
CA ARG A 217 3.23 41.34 5.94
C ARG A 217 3.90 40.04 6.37
N THR A 218 4.43 40.07 7.59
CA THR A 218 4.94 38.93 8.37
C THR A 218 3.83 37.98 8.85
N ARG A 219 2.92 37.53 7.99
CA ARG A 219 1.96 36.46 8.37
C ARG A 219 2.66 35.11 8.15
N ARG A 220 3.23 34.57 9.24
CA ARG A 220 3.80 33.21 9.44
C ARG A 220 3.82 32.36 8.16
N ILE A 221 4.82 32.59 7.32
CA ILE A 221 4.99 32.00 5.97
C ILE A 221 4.91 30.46 5.99
N THR A 222 5.40 29.84 7.07
CA THR A 222 5.35 28.39 7.29
C THR A 222 3.92 27.84 7.41
N GLN A 223 2.93 28.68 7.77
CA GLN A 223 1.51 28.34 7.90
C GLN A 223 0.72 28.48 6.60
N LEU A 224 1.35 28.96 5.52
CA LEU A 224 0.69 29.01 4.22
C LEU A 224 0.46 27.59 3.70
N ARG A 225 -0.67 27.37 3.03
CA ARG A 225 -0.97 26.08 2.41
C ARG A 225 0.15 25.68 1.45
N LEU A 226 0.49 24.40 1.39
CA LEU A 226 1.56 23.89 0.52
C LEU A 226 1.40 24.36 -0.94
N VAL A 227 0.18 24.33 -1.47
CA VAL A 227 -0.15 24.77 -2.83
C VAL A 227 0.18 26.25 -3.12
N SER A 228 0.18 27.11 -2.10
CA SER A 228 0.52 28.52 -2.23
C SER A 228 2.01 28.75 -2.48
N HIS A 229 2.86 27.78 -2.13
CA HIS A 229 4.31 27.85 -2.32
C HIS A 229 4.73 27.61 -3.77
N ILE A 230 3.90 26.93 -4.57
CA ILE A 230 4.25 26.54 -5.95
C ILE A 230 4.56 27.75 -6.84
N ARG A 231 3.74 28.80 -6.78
CA ARG A 231 3.92 30.00 -7.63
C ARG A 231 5.24 30.71 -7.31
N VAL A 232 5.56 30.81 -6.03
CA VAL A 232 6.77 31.47 -5.55
C VAL A 232 8.01 30.64 -5.90
N LEU A 233 7.95 29.33 -5.69
CA LEU A 233 9.04 28.41 -6.02
C LEU A 233 9.30 28.32 -7.52
N ARG A 234 8.26 28.33 -8.37
CA ARG A 234 8.45 28.39 -9.84
C ARG A 234 9.16 29.68 -10.25
N LYS A 235 8.76 30.82 -9.68
CA LYS A 235 9.42 32.11 -9.95
C LYS A 235 10.90 32.06 -9.55
N HIS A 236 11.22 31.53 -8.36
CA HIS A 236 12.59 31.39 -7.87
C HIS A 236 13.44 30.39 -8.67
N ALA A 237 12.85 29.26 -9.10
CA ALA A 237 13.54 28.28 -9.94
C ALA A 237 13.91 28.84 -11.32
N SER A 238 13.08 29.72 -11.88
CA SER A 238 13.37 30.42 -13.14
C SER A 238 14.48 31.47 -12.99
N THR A 239 14.61 32.14 -11.84
CA THR A 239 15.69 33.12 -11.60
C THR A 239 17.06 32.49 -11.38
N LEU A 240 17.13 31.21 -11.01
CA LEU A 240 18.39 30.48 -10.79
C LEU A 240 18.93 29.80 -12.06
N SER A 241 18.18 29.77 -13.15
CA SER A 241 18.60 29.15 -14.42
C SER A 241 18.96 30.14 -15.53
N GLY A 242 19.09 31.42 -15.20
CA GLY A 242 19.60 32.49 -16.07
C GLY A 242 20.84 33.10 -15.47
#